data_AF-A0A810VTG2-F1
#
_entry.id   AF-A0A810VTG2-F1
#
_cell.length_a   1.000
_cell.length_b   1.000
_cell.length_c   1.000
_cell.angle_alpha   90.00
_cell.angle_beta   90.00
_cell.angle_gamma   90.00
#
_symmetry.space_group_name_H-M   'P 1'
#
loop_
_entity.id
_entity.type
_entity.pdbx_description
1 polymer ?
#
loop_
_entity_poly.entity_id
_entity_poly.type
_entity_poly.pdbx_seq_one_letter_code
_entity_poly.pdbx_strand_id
1 'polypeptide(L)'
;LFMALVLSISLILPLVAMILSSLPLMRERLTSSFECGFDSWGTGKINFSLRFFIIILVFLIFDLELIFFFPLLLNTWKLTAASLFFPKFLFLFVLMTTLYEWFMGNLDWKS
;
A
#
# COMPACT_ATOMS: atom_id res chain seq x y z
N LEU A 1 6.07 -3.04 27.23
CA LEU A 1 7.53 -3.27 27.19
C LEU A 1 8.01 -3.55 25.77
N PHE A 2 7.50 -4.59 25.08
CA PHE A 2 7.84 -4.88 23.68
C PHE A 2 7.60 -3.69 22.71
N MET A 3 6.42 -3.05 22.76
CA MET A 3 6.14 -1.86 21.94
C MET A 3 7.10 -0.70 22.19
N ALA A 4 7.54 -0.50 23.43
CA ALA A 4 8.49 0.55 23.78
C ALA A 4 9.90 0.27 23.23
N LEU A 5 10.30 -1.01 23.20
CA LEU A 5 11.57 -1.45 22.60
C LEU A 5 11.55 -1.28 21.07
N VAL A 6 10.45 -1.63 20.40
CA VAL A 6 10.34 -1.44 18.95
C VAL A 6 10.43 0.04 18.58
N LEU A 7 9.70 0.90 19.31
CA LEU A 7 9.74 2.34 19.09
C LEU A 7 11.14 2.92 19.34
N SER A 8 11.82 2.52 20.42
CA SER A 8 13.16 3.04 20.71
C SER A 8 14.18 2.64 19.63
N ILE A 9 14.16 1.38 19.17
CA ILE A 9 15.04 0.90 18.08
C ILE A 9 14.76 1.68 16.79
N SER A 10 13.48 1.85 16.42
CA SER A 10 13.09 2.57 15.19
C SER A 10 13.54 4.03 15.16
N LEU A 11 13.71 4.67 16.32
CA LEU A 11 14.20 6.04 16.44
C LEU A 11 15.73 6.11 16.50
N ILE A 12 16.35 5.24 17.30
CA ILE A 12 17.80 5.29 17.58
C ILE A 12 18.63 4.97 16.32
N LEU A 13 18.25 3.95 15.54
CA LEU A 13 19.00 3.55 14.35
C LEU A 13 19.17 4.70 13.33
N PRO A 14 18.09 5.36 12.85
CA PRO A 14 18.22 6.47 11.91
C PRO A 14 18.90 7.69 12.53
N LEU A 15 18.74 7.95 13.84
CA LEU A 15 19.47 9.03 14.53
C LEU A 15 20.99 8.81 14.51
N VAL A 16 21.44 7.60 14.83
CA VAL A 16 22.87 7.23 14.76
C VAL A 16 23.37 7.36 13.31
N ALA A 17 22.61 6.86 12.33
CA ALA A 17 22.97 6.99 10.92
C ALA A 17 23.09 8.46 10.46
N MET A 18 22.18 9.34 10.91
CA MET A 18 22.25 10.78 10.63
C MET A 18 23.52 11.41 11.21
N ILE A 19 23.85 11.10 12.47
CA ILE A 19 25.06 11.61 13.13
C ILE A 19 26.32 11.15 12.36
N LEU A 20 26.41 9.86 12.00
CA LEU A 20 27.53 9.33 11.22
C LEU A 20 27.61 9.94 9.81
N SER A 21 26.47 10.14 9.14
CA SER A 21 26.42 10.71 7.78
C SER A 21 26.82 12.18 7.71
N SER A 22 26.74 12.91 8.84
CA SER A 22 27.14 14.31 8.93
C SER A 22 28.67 14.52 8.94
N LEU A 23 29.45 13.43 8.98
CA LEU A 23 30.91 13.49 8.91
C LEU A 23 31.36 13.99 7.52
N PRO A 24 32.27 14.98 7.45
CA PRO A 24 32.56 15.75 6.24
C PRO A 24 33.18 14.94 5.08
N LEU A 25 33.67 13.72 5.34
CA LEU A 25 34.39 12.89 4.36
C LEU A 25 33.50 12.32 3.22
N MET A 26 32.17 12.40 3.31
CA MET A 26 31.24 11.71 2.39
C MET A 26 30.28 12.65 1.63
N ARG A 27 30.32 13.96 1.87
CA ARG A 27 29.20 14.88 1.55
C ARG A 27 29.02 15.23 0.06
N GLU A 28 30.10 15.29 -0.72
CA GLU A 28 30.04 15.71 -2.13
C GLU A 28 29.63 14.59 -3.09
N ARG A 29 29.90 13.31 -2.76
CA ARG A 29 29.65 12.18 -3.67
C ARG A 29 28.27 11.53 -3.48
N LEU A 30 27.59 11.80 -2.35
CA LEU A 30 26.29 11.23 -1.99
C LEU A 30 25.08 12.11 -2.37
N THR A 31 25.31 13.38 -2.71
CA THR A 31 24.24 14.36 -2.96
C THR A 31 23.88 14.52 -4.43
N SER A 32 24.62 13.89 -5.34
CA SER A 32 24.25 13.83 -6.76
C SER A 32 23.25 12.68 -6.99
N SER A 33 22.19 12.98 -7.73
CA SER A 33 21.26 11.96 -8.21
C SER A 33 22.00 10.96 -9.10
N PHE A 34 21.58 9.70 -9.04
CA PHE A 34 22.20 8.56 -9.73
C PHE A 34 21.92 8.60 -11.25
N GLU A 35 22.35 9.66 -11.92
CA GLU A 35 22.22 9.85 -13.37
C GLU A 35 23.55 10.36 -13.94
N CYS A 36 24.68 9.70 -13.65
CA CYS A 36 25.97 9.96 -14.32
C CYS A 36 26.31 11.45 -14.57
N GLY A 37 26.01 12.37 -13.64
CA GLY A 37 26.31 13.80 -13.78
C GLY A 37 25.45 14.56 -14.79
N PHE A 38 24.31 14.02 -15.23
CA PHE A 38 23.29 14.76 -15.97
C PHE A 38 22.28 15.36 -15.00
N ASP A 39 21.91 16.63 -15.22
CA ASP A 39 20.75 17.24 -14.56
C ASP A 39 19.50 16.48 -14.98
N SER A 40 18.63 16.15 -14.02
CA SER A 40 17.39 15.42 -14.28
C SER A 40 16.57 16.16 -15.34
N TRP A 41 16.53 15.60 -16.55
CA TRP A 41 15.77 16.18 -17.65
C TRP A 41 14.28 15.95 -17.40
N GLY A 42 13.63 16.99 -16.90
CA GLY A 42 12.19 17.13 -17.00
C GLY A 42 11.57 17.76 -15.77
N THR A 43 10.72 18.76 -15.98
CA THR A 43 9.73 19.15 -14.99
C THR A 43 9.01 17.89 -14.53
N GLY A 44 9.06 17.57 -13.23
CA GLY A 44 8.55 16.34 -12.59
C GLY A 44 7.04 16.11 -12.67
N LYS A 45 6.40 16.53 -13.76
CA LYS A 45 5.03 16.19 -14.15
C LYS A 45 5.07 14.97 -15.05
N ILE A 46 5.43 13.84 -14.47
CA ILE A 46 5.19 12.54 -15.10
C ILE A 46 3.70 12.28 -14.90
N ASN A 47 2.97 12.06 -15.98
CA ASN A 47 1.56 11.69 -15.89
C ASN A 47 1.48 10.35 -15.14
N PHE A 48 0.90 10.39 -13.94
CA PHE A 48 0.67 9.19 -13.15
C PHE A 48 -0.25 8.24 -13.93
N SER A 49 0.12 6.96 -14.00
CA SER A 49 -0.68 6.00 -14.73
C SER A 49 -1.99 5.73 -13.97
N LEU A 50 -3.12 5.82 -14.65
CA LEU A 50 -4.44 5.52 -14.07
C LEU A 50 -4.53 4.07 -13.53
N ARG A 51 -3.64 3.18 -13.97
CA ARG A 51 -3.58 1.78 -13.52
C ARG A 51 -3.24 1.66 -12.04
N PHE A 52 -2.26 2.43 -11.56
CA PHE A 52 -1.92 2.45 -10.13
C PHE A 52 -3.09 2.96 -9.29
N PHE A 53 -3.84 3.93 -9.81
CA PHE A 53 -5.05 4.42 -9.14
C PHE A 53 -6.13 3.34 -9.02
N ILE A 54 -6.38 2.57 -10.10
CA ILE A 54 -7.35 1.47 -10.08
C ILE A 54 -6.93 0.38 -9.09
N ILE A 55 -5.64 0.01 -9.03
CA ILE A 55 -5.14 -0.98 -8.07
C ILE A 55 -5.38 -0.53 -6.62
N ILE A 56 -5.07 0.74 -6.30
CA ILE A 56 -5.30 1.30 -4.96
C ILE A 56 -6.80 1.31 -4.63
N LEU A 57 -7.65 1.67 -5.60
CA LEU A 57 -9.08 1.74 -5.41
C LEU A 57 -9.68 0.34 -5.16
N VAL A 58 -9.26 -0.66 -5.93
CA VAL A 58 -9.65 -2.07 -5.71
C VAL A 58 -9.19 -2.55 -4.32
N PHE A 59 -7.94 -2.27 -3.94
CA PHE A 59 -7.43 -2.60 -2.60
C PHE A 59 -8.24 -1.95 -1.48
N LEU A 60 -8.56 -0.66 -1.62
CA LEU A 60 -9.37 0.08 -0.65
C LEU A 60 -10.76 -0.55 -0.48
N ILE A 61 -11.43 -0.91 -1.58
CA ILE A 61 -12.77 -1.52 -1.53
C ILE A 61 -12.71 -2.87 -0.82
N PHE A 62 -11.73 -3.72 -1.13
CA PHE A 62 -11.57 -5.01 -0.45
C PHE A 62 -11.23 -4.86 1.03
N ASP A 63 -10.41 -3.88 1.41
CA ASP A 63 -10.06 -3.66 2.82
C ASP A 63 -11.28 -3.18 3.62
N LEU A 64 -12.09 -2.28 3.06
CA LEU A 64 -13.35 -1.86 3.66
C LEU A 64 -14.34 -3.01 3.83
N GLU A 65 -14.41 -3.92 2.86
CA GLU A 65 -15.27 -5.08 2.90
C GLU A 65 -14.87 -6.08 4.01
N LEU A 66 -13.57 -6.27 4.22
CA LEU A 66 -13.07 -7.12 5.31
C LEU A 66 -13.47 -6.60 6.69
N ILE A 67 -13.52 -5.27 6.87
CA ILE A 67 -14.01 -4.66 8.13
C ILE A 67 -15.47 -5.05 8.39
N PHE A 68 -16.32 -5.11 7.36
CA PHE A 68 -17.71 -5.58 7.51
C PHE A 68 -17.80 -7.09 7.70
N PHE A 69 -16.88 -7.86 7.11
CA PHE A 69 -16.87 -9.32 7.19
C PHE A 69 -16.39 -9.84 8.55
N PHE A 70 -15.41 -9.18 9.18
CA PHE A 70 -14.81 -9.59 10.45
C PHE A 70 -15.80 -9.77 11.63
N PRO A 71 -16.72 -8.83 11.93
CA PRO A 71 -17.68 -9.01 13.03
C PRO A 71 -18.68 -10.15 12.77
N LEU A 72 -18.94 -10.50 11.51
CA LEU A 72 -19.80 -11.61 11.15
C LEU A 72 -19.13 -12.95 11.44
N LEU A 73 -17.81 -13.06 11.20
CA LEU A 73 -17.03 -14.26 11.52
C LEU A 73 -17.03 -14.56 13.02
N LEU A 74 -16.94 -13.52 13.86
CA LEU A 74 -16.92 -13.67 15.31
C LEU A 74 -18.27 -14.06 15.91
N ASN A 75 -19.39 -13.65 15.30
CA ASN A 75 -20.74 -13.80 15.85
C ASN A 75 -21.65 -14.74 15.04
N THR A 76 -21.09 -15.66 14.25
CA THR A 76 -21.85 -16.55 13.35
C THR A 76 -22.96 -17.35 14.03
N TRP A 77 -22.83 -17.63 15.33
CA TRP A 77 -23.75 -18.45 16.12
C TRP A 77 -25.02 -17.69 16.55
N LYS A 78 -24.98 -16.35 16.57
CA LYS A 78 -26.08 -15.48 16.99
C LYS A 78 -26.80 -14.82 15.81
N LEU A 79 -26.26 -14.94 14.61
CA LEU A 79 -26.74 -14.28 13.40
C LEU A 79 -27.72 -15.20 12.66
N THR A 80 -28.84 -14.63 12.18
CA THR A 80 -29.80 -15.36 11.35
C THR A 80 -29.28 -15.50 9.91
N ALA A 81 -29.76 -16.50 9.17
CA ALA A 81 -29.39 -16.68 7.77
C ALA A 81 -29.65 -15.42 6.91
N ALA A 82 -30.69 -14.66 7.25
CA ALA A 82 -31.03 -13.39 6.58
C ALA A 82 -29.98 -12.29 6.83
N SER A 83 -29.42 -12.17 8.04
CA SER A 83 -28.41 -11.14 8.33
C SER A 83 -27.05 -11.46 7.70
N LEU A 84 -26.77 -12.74 7.43
CA LEU A 84 -25.57 -13.18 6.72
C LEU A 84 -25.67 -13.04 5.19
N PHE A 85 -26.88 -12.89 4.65
CA PHE A 85 -27.09 -12.88 3.19
C PHE A 85 -26.47 -11.64 2.54
N PHE A 86 -26.81 -10.45 3.03
CA PHE A 86 -26.35 -9.18 2.47
C PHE A 86 -24.81 -9.04 2.41
N PRO A 87 -24.05 -9.25 3.50
CA PRO A 87 -22.59 -9.12 3.46
C PRO A 87 -21.91 -10.19 2.59
N LYS A 88 -22.44 -11.42 2.54
CA LYS A 88 -21.93 -12.47 1.64
C LYS A 88 -22.18 -12.14 0.17
N PHE A 89 -23.35 -11.58 -0.13
CA PHE A 89 -23.69 -11.13 -1.48
C PHE A 89 -22.79 -9.97 -1.91
N LEU A 90 -22.59 -8.98 -1.03
CA LEU A 90 -21.71 -7.85 -1.29
C LEU A 90 -20.26 -8.32 -1.55
N PHE A 91 -19.77 -9.27 -0.76
CA PHE A 91 -18.45 -9.88 -0.95
C PHE A 91 -18.29 -10.54 -2.33
N LEU A 92 -19.27 -11.36 -2.71
CA LEU A 92 -19.26 -12.00 -4.03
C LEU A 92 -19.36 -10.97 -5.17
N PHE A 93 -20.14 -9.91 -5.01
CA PHE A 93 -20.32 -8.87 -6.02
C PHE A 93 -19.01 -8.12 -6.31
N VAL A 94 -18.28 -7.71 -5.27
CA VAL A 94 -16.99 -7.01 -5.42
C VAL A 94 -15.93 -7.94 -6.02
N LEU A 95 -15.89 -9.22 -5.61
CA LEU A 95 -15.03 -10.22 -6.24
C LEU A 95 -15.29 -10.37 -7.74
N MET A 96 -16.55 -10.49 -8.16
CA MET A 96 -16.89 -10.63 -9.58
C MET A 96 -16.49 -9.39 -10.39
N THR A 97 -16.67 -8.20 -9.82
CA THR A 97 -16.27 -6.92 -10.45
C THR A 97 -14.76 -6.86 -10.63
N THR A 98 -14.00 -7.30 -9.64
CA THR A 98 -12.53 -7.31 -9.72
C THR A 98 -12.01 -8.34 -10.73
N LEU A 99 -12.62 -9.52 -10.77
CA LEU A 99 -12.29 -10.53 -11.79
C LEU A 99 -12.56 -10.00 -13.20
N TYR A 100 -13.67 -9.28 -13.40
CA TYR A 100 -13.97 -8.64 -14.67
C TYR A 100 -12.91 -7.61 -15.09
N GLU A 101 -12.49 -6.74 -14.18
CA GLU A 101 -11.40 -5.77 -14.42
C GLU A 101 -10.06 -6.46 -14.76
N TRP A 102 -9.80 -7.62 -14.12
CA TRP A 102 -8.61 -8.40 -14.43
C TRP A 102 -8.69 -9.02 -15.83
N PHE A 103 -9.82 -9.62 -16.22
CA PHE A 103 -10.00 -10.19 -17.56
C PHE A 103 -9.88 -9.16 -18.68
N MET A 104 -10.20 -7.88 -18.40
CA MET A 104 -10.00 -6.78 -19.35
C MET A 104 -8.53 -6.34 -19.50
N GLY A 105 -7.61 -6.90 -18.72
CA GLY A 105 -6.19 -6.57 -18.75
C GLY A 105 -5.86 -5.17 -18.19
N ASN A 106 -6.82 -4.52 -17.51
CA ASN A 106 -6.61 -3.21 -16.88
C ASN A 106 -5.62 -3.29 -15.71
N LEU A 107 -5.48 -4.49 -15.13
CA LEU A 107 -4.56 -4.82 -14.04
C LEU A 107 -3.25 -5.47 -14.53
N ASP A 108 -3.12 -5.77 -15.82
CA ASP A 108 -1.94 -6.44 -16.36
C ASP A 108 -0.76 -5.47 -16.53
N TRP A 109 0.42 -5.97 -16.17
CA TRP A 109 1.68 -5.28 -16.40
C TRP A 109 2.08 -5.52 -17.85
N LYS A 110 2.29 -4.42 -18.61
CA LYS A 110 3.05 -4.54 -19.85
C LYS A 110 4.52 -4.74 -19.46
N SER A 111 5.08 -5.88 -19.88
CA SER A 111 6.53 -6.06 -19.99
C SER A 111 7.09 -5.14 -21.06
#